data_AF-A0A7X1GJR3-F1
#
_entry.id   AF-A0A7X1GJR3-F1
#
_cell.length_a   1.000
_cell.length_b   1.000
_cell.length_c   1.000
_cell.angle_alpha   90.00
_cell.angle_beta   90.00
_cell.angle_gamma   90.00
#
_symmetry.space_group_name_H-M   'P 1'
#
loop_
_entity.id
_entity.type
_entity.pdbx_description
1 polymer ?
#
loop_
_entity_poly.entity_id
_entity_poly.type
_entity_poly.pdbx_seq_one_letter_code
_entity_poly.pdbx_strand_id
1 'polypeptide(L)'
;MGPVDEFKAIKVRVTECLHLASAHFGKTFPDIPVKFDLTGRVGGYYCYHKCRATGKVTQYFRFNRVLVRENLKEYLDQICPHEVAHYVARTEWGMGIQPHGTEWKSVMIDVFKLAPDRCHSMDTSSAAKRHFIYTCGCREHAFTKTKHNKVLRGYGYRCRACSKPLVFKKEETPADANVNVIPKLFVSTADMPLSETHIRQIQAMIIDHTVLALVADPLMTSDAKLQKLGRALKVSAAAVARHQNPATLPGGVTHAIIFGDCQIERQQRVAKAFQQRGVIVRKVRAGVA
;
A
#
# COMPACT_ATOMS: atom_id res chain seq x y z
N MET A 1 -20.96 -3.51 14.35
CA MET A 1 -19.52 -3.70 14.06
C MET A 1 -19.12 -2.64 13.05
N GLY A 2 -18.13 -1.79 13.38
CA GLY A 2 -17.61 -0.81 12.42
C GLY A 2 -16.81 -1.47 11.29
N PRO A 3 -16.49 -0.73 10.21
CA PRO A 3 -15.63 -1.25 9.16
C PRO A 3 -14.28 -1.66 9.74
N VAL A 4 -13.85 -2.88 9.46
CA VAL A 4 -12.53 -3.39 9.86
C VAL A 4 -11.48 -2.68 9.01
N ASP A 5 -10.51 -2.02 9.64
CA ASP A 5 -9.32 -1.54 8.93
C ASP A 5 -8.40 -2.74 8.72
N GLU A 6 -8.46 -3.32 7.52
CA GLU A 6 -7.74 -4.56 7.19
C GLU A 6 -6.23 -4.39 7.36
N PHE A 7 -5.68 -3.23 6.99
CA PHE A 7 -4.25 -2.96 7.13
C PHE A 7 -3.82 -2.81 8.57
N LYS A 8 -4.68 -2.21 9.41
CA LYS A 8 -4.45 -2.20 10.86
C LYS A 8 -4.48 -3.62 11.41
N ALA A 9 -5.44 -4.45 11.01
CA ALA A 9 -5.52 -5.85 11.44
C ALA A 9 -4.27 -6.65 11.05
N ILE A 10 -3.74 -6.46 9.84
CA ILE A 10 -2.46 -7.06 9.42
C ILE A 10 -1.30 -6.65 10.34
N LYS A 11 -1.16 -5.34 10.63
CA LYS A 11 -0.09 -4.87 11.52
C LYS A 11 -0.20 -5.45 12.92
N VAL A 12 -1.42 -5.45 13.47
CA VAL A 12 -1.69 -6.06 14.78
C VAL A 12 -1.31 -7.54 14.77
N ARG A 13 -1.70 -8.28 13.74
CA ARG A 13 -1.40 -9.71 13.64
C ARG A 13 0.09 -9.99 13.51
N VAL A 14 0.83 -9.17 12.77
CA VAL A 14 2.30 -9.27 12.69
C VAL A 14 2.91 -9.08 14.07
N THR A 15 2.53 -8.04 14.80
CA THR A 15 3.02 -7.78 16.15
C THR A 15 2.64 -8.89 17.14
N GLU A 16 1.42 -9.43 17.05
CA GLU A 16 1.02 -10.62 17.83
C GLU A 16 1.93 -11.83 17.56
N CYS A 17 2.22 -12.12 16.29
CA CYS A 17 3.13 -13.22 15.94
C CYS A 17 4.54 -12.99 16.51
N LEU A 18 5.04 -11.75 16.49
CA LEU A 18 6.32 -11.39 17.12
C LEU A 18 6.29 -11.58 18.63
N HIS A 19 5.19 -11.25 19.30
CA HIS A 19 5.03 -11.50 20.74
C HIS A 19 4.97 -12.99 21.07
N LEU A 20 4.25 -13.79 20.28
CA LEU A 20 4.20 -15.24 20.44
C LEU A 20 5.59 -15.86 20.28
N ALA A 21 6.35 -15.43 19.26
CA ALA A 21 7.74 -15.85 19.10
C ALA A 21 8.60 -15.39 20.27
N SER A 22 8.43 -14.15 20.73
CA SER A 22 9.22 -13.63 21.85
C SER A 22 8.99 -14.41 23.13
N ALA A 23 7.73 -14.76 23.42
CA ALA A 23 7.38 -15.60 24.56
C ALA A 23 7.96 -17.02 24.44
N HIS A 24 7.93 -17.60 23.24
CA HIS A 24 8.45 -18.95 23.01
C HIS A 24 9.98 -19.04 23.15
N PHE A 25 10.73 -18.10 22.57
CA PHE A 25 12.20 -18.10 22.60
C PHE A 25 12.80 -17.37 23.81
N GLY A 26 11.98 -16.76 24.66
CA GLY A 26 12.44 -16.01 25.83
C GLY A 26 13.29 -14.78 25.47
N LYS A 27 13.07 -14.18 24.29
CA LYS A 27 13.80 -13.00 23.82
C LYS A 27 12.93 -12.08 23.00
N THR A 28 13.30 -10.81 22.89
CA THR A 28 12.53 -9.84 22.10
C THR A 28 12.83 -9.93 20.61
N PHE A 29 11.79 -10.10 19.79
CA PHE A 29 11.85 -9.87 18.34
C PHE A 29 11.31 -8.47 18.03
N PRO A 30 12.15 -7.50 17.61
CA PRO A 30 11.69 -6.13 17.39
C PRO A 30 10.71 -6.03 16.20
N ASP A 31 9.74 -5.12 16.33
CA ASP A 31 8.89 -4.75 15.22
C ASP A 31 9.72 -4.20 14.05
N ILE A 32 9.43 -4.69 12.84
CA ILE A 32 10.01 -4.17 11.60
C ILE A 32 8.90 -3.59 10.72
N PRO A 33 9.21 -2.62 9.83
CA PRO A 33 8.19 -1.95 9.02
C PRO A 33 7.33 -2.92 8.21
N VAL A 34 6.02 -2.69 8.23
CA VAL A 34 5.03 -3.40 7.38
C VAL A 34 4.59 -2.49 6.24
N LYS A 35 4.77 -2.95 4.99
CA LYS A 35 4.44 -2.23 3.76
C LYS A 35 3.31 -2.91 2.99
N PHE A 36 2.48 -2.12 2.33
CA PHE A 36 1.38 -2.61 1.47
C PHE A 36 1.61 -2.19 0.02
N ASP A 37 2.71 -2.65 -0.54
CA ASP A 37 3.24 -2.22 -1.84
C ASP A 37 3.44 -3.38 -2.83
N LEU A 38 3.05 -4.61 -2.48
CA LEU A 38 3.01 -5.72 -3.43
C LEU A 38 1.83 -5.57 -4.40
N THR A 39 2.05 -6.06 -5.62
CA THR A 39 1.07 -6.14 -6.71
C THR A 39 1.17 -7.51 -7.37
N GLY A 40 0.16 -7.92 -8.15
CA GLY A 40 0.14 -9.25 -8.76
C GLY A 40 -0.41 -10.32 -7.81
N ARG A 41 0.06 -11.56 -7.95
CA ARG A 41 -0.50 -12.73 -7.23
C ARG A 41 0.20 -13.07 -5.92
N VAL A 42 1.30 -12.40 -5.60
CA VAL A 42 2.03 -12.67 -4.37
C VAL A 42 1.26 -12.10 -3.19
N GLY A 43 1.08 -12.90 -2.14
CA GLY A 43 0.41 -12.49 -0.90
C GLY A 43 1.31 -11.68 0.05
N GLY A 44 2.50 -12.19 0.36
CA GLY A 44 3.44 -11.60 1.31
C GLY A 44 4.90 -11.86 0.96
N TYR A 45 5.80 -11.09 1.60
CA TYR A 45 7.23 -11.34 1.66
C TYR A 45 7.85 -10.73 2.93
N TYR A 46 8.69 -11.49 3.62
CA TYR A 46 9.73 -10.96 4.47
C TYR A 46 10.98 -10.58 3.64
N CYS A 47 11.43 -9.33 3.78
CA CYS A 47 12.59 -8.79 3.09
C CYS A 47 13.74 -8.54 4.05
N TYR A 48 14.93 -9.04 3.71
CA TYR A 48 16.19 -8.74 4.38
C TYR A 48 17.21 -8.27 3.35
N HIS A 49 17.82 -7.11 3.58
CA HIS A 49 18.88 -6.59 2.73
C HIS A 49 20.03 -6.09 3.59
N LYS A 50 21.24 -6.63 3.37
CA LYS A 50 22.47 -6.16 3.98
C LYS A 50 23.31 -5.46 2.91
N CYS A 51 23.55 -4.16 3.10
CA CYS A 51 24.45 -3.40 2.23
C CYS A 51 25.88 -3.93 2.39
N ARG A 52 26.51 -4.35 1.30
CA ARG A 52 27.90 -4.87 1.34
C ARG A 52 28.92 -3.79 1.72
N ALA A 53 28.71 -2.56 1.28
CA ALA A 53 29.65 -1.46 1.50
C ALA A 53 29.59 -0.92 2.94
N THR A 54 28.39 -0.73 3.49
CA THR A 54 28.21 -0.09 4.80
C THR A 54 27.89 -1.08 5.92
N GLY A 55 27.65 -2.35 5.60
CA GLY A 55 27.15 -3.35 6.54
C GLY A 55 25.71 -3.13 7.00
N LYS A 56 25.07 -2.01 6.62
CA LYS A 56 23.72 -1.64 7.07
C LYS A 56 22.69 -2.70 6.68
N VAL A 57 21.92 -3.15 7.67
CA VAL A 57 20.83 -4.10 7.49
C VAL A 57 19.49 -3.35 7.44
N THR A 58 18.66 -3.68 6.45
CA THR A 58 17.29 -3.19 6.33
C THR A 58 16.35 -4.40 6.25
N GLN A 59 15.32 -4.39 7.09
CA GLN A 59 14.32 -5.46 7.16
C GLN A 59 12.92 -4.87 7.10
N TYR A 60 11.98 -5.55 6.44
CA TYR A 60 10.57 -5.15 6.39
C TYR A 60 9.69 -6.29 5.87
N PHE A 61 8.43 -6.30 6.27
CA PHE A 61 7.39 -7.12 5.66
C PHE A 61 6.73 -6.35 4.53
N ARG A 62 6.36 -7.05 3.46
CA ARG A 62 5.55 -6.51 2.37
C ARG A 62 4.33 -7.41 2.18
N PHE A 63 3.15 -6.81 2.05
CA PHE A 63 1.91 -7.50 1.76
C PHE A 63 1.22 -6.88 0.54
N ASN A 64 0.38 -7.67 -0.11
CA ASN A 64 -0.40 -7.23 -1.25
C ASN A 64 -1.69 -6.56 -0.82
N ARG A 65 -1.76 -5.28 -1.11
CA ARG A 65 -2.82 -4.39 -0.63
C ARG A 65 -4.21 -4.78 -1.12
N VAL A 66 -4.32 -5.28 -2.35
CA VAL A 66 -5.59 -5.74 -2.93
C VAL A 66 -6.00 -7.05 -2.26
N LEU A 67 -5.08 -8.01 -2.19
CA LEU A 67 -5.37 -9.32 -1.62
C LEU A 67 -5.68 -9.27 -0.12
N VAL A 68 -5.06 -8.36 0.65
CA VAL A 68 -5.39 -8.15 2.08
C VAL A 68 -6.86 -7.80 2.27
N ARG A 69 -7.41 -6.90 1.44
CA ARG A 69 -8.82 -6.50 1.56
C ARG A 69 -9.78 -7.63 1.22
N GLU A 70 -9.42 -8.42 0.22
CA GLU A 70 -10.30 -9.45 -0.32
C GLU A 70 -10.19 -10.78 0.42
N ASN A 71 -9.06 -11.02 1.11
CA ASN A 71 -8.73 -12.29 1.73
C ASN A 71 -8.20 -12.11 3.16
N LEU A 72 -8.73 -11.13 3.92
CA LEU A 72 -8.21 -10.77 5.24
C LEU A 72 -8.04 -11.98 6.17
N LYS A 73 -9.02 -12.88 6.21
CA LYS A 73 -8.95 -14.08 7.06
C LYS A 73 -7.72 -14.94 6.75
N GLU A 74 -7.45 -15.22 5.46
CA GLU A 74 -6.28 -16.00 5.06
C GLU A 74 -4.97 -15.28 5.44
N TYR A 75 -4.96 -13.96 5.34
CA TYR A 75 -3.80 -13.20 5.80
C TYR A 75 -3.55 -13.35 7.30
N LEU A 76 -4.61 -13.23 8.11
CA LEU A 76 -4.49 -13.30 9.56
C LEU A 76 -4.10 -14.71 10.04
N ASP A 77 -4.70 -15.72 9.43
CA ASP A 77 -4.55 -17.11 9.84
C ASP A 77 -3.27 -17.74 9.31
N GLN A 78 -2.81 -17.34 8.11
CA GLN A 78 -1.74 -18.05 7.42
C GLN A 78 -0.59 -17.13 6.96
N ILE A 79 -0.87 -16.08 6.19
CA ILE A 79 0.19 -15.32 5.49
C ILE A 79 1.02 -14.46 6.46
N CYS A 80 0.39 -13.77 7.41
CA CYS A 80 1.12 -13.02 8.43
C CYS A 80 2.04 -13.94 9.26
N PRO A 81 1.54 -15.04 9.86
CA PRO A 81 2.40 -16.04 10.51
C PRO A 81 3.50 -16.56 9.60
N HIS A 82 3.20 -16.89 8.34
CA HIS A 82 4.16 -17.39 7.37
C HIS A 82 5.37 -16.44 7.17
N GLU A 83 5.09 -15.17 6.91
CA GLU A 83 6.15 -14.18 6.70
C GLU A 83 6.91 -13.87 7.99
N VAL A 84 6.21 -13.81 9.13
CA VAL A 84 6.87 -13.62 10.44
C VAL A 84 7.75 -14.82 10.79
N ALA A 85 7.37 -16.04 10.43
CA ALA A 85 8.19 -17.23 10.63
C ALA A 85 9.52 -17.15 9.88
N HIS A 86 9.57 -16.56 8.67
CA HIS A 86 10.85 -16.33 7.98
C HIS A 86 11.75 -15.35 8.74
N TYR A 87 11.16 -14.31 9.31
CA TYR A 87 11.92 -13.34 10.11
C TYR A 87 12.45 -13.96 11.40
N VAL A 88 11.59 -14.64 12.15
CA VAL A 88 11.94 -15.31 13.41
C VAL A 88 13.02 -16.36 13.16
N ALA A 89 12.82 -17.23 12.15
CA ALA A 89 13.76 -18.29 11.87
C ALA A 89 15.13 -17.76 11.45
N ARG A 90 15.18 -16.73 10.60
CA ARG A 90 16.46 -16.10 10.25
C ARG A 90 17.14 -15.43 11.44
N THR A 91 16.37 -14.85 12.35
CA THR A 91 16.90 -14.17 13.54
C THR A 91 17.45 -15.16 14.56
N GLU A 92 16.83 -16.32 14.69
CA GLU A 92 17.26 -17.38 15.61
C GLU A 92 18.43 -18.20 15.06
N TRP A 93 18.36 -18.61 13.79
CA TRP A 93 19.30 -19.58 13.22
C TRP A 93 20.22 -19.01 12.13
N GLY A 94 20.08 -17.73 11.78
CA GLY A 94 20.98 -17.03 10.86
C GLY A 94 20.65 -17.19 9.37
N MET A 95 21.58 -16.78 8.51
CA MET A 95 21.35 -16.62 7.06
C MET A 95 21.47 -17.91 6.24
N GLY A 96 21.98 -19.00 6.82
CA GLY A 96 22.25 -20.27 6.12
C GLY A 96 21.05 -21.21 6.03
N ILE A 97 19.94 -20.89 6.68
CA ILE A 97 18.76 -21.75 6.72
C ILE A 97 18.07 -21.81 5.35
N GLN A 98 17.48 -22.96 5.04
CA GLN A 98 16.67 -23.09 3.84
C GLN A 98 15.36 -22.33 3.99
N PRO A 99 14.87 -21.64 2.92
CA PRO A 99 13.52 -21.14 2.90
C PRO A 99 12.55 -22.29 3.17
N HIS A 100 11.68 -22.13 4.16
CA HIS A 100 10.74 -23.17 4.60
C HIS A 100 11.40 -24.48 5.09
N GLY A 101 12.66 -24.39 5.56
CA GLY A 101 13.41 -25.48 6.19
C GLY A 101 12.89 -25.85 7.58
N THR A 102 13.60 -26.75 8.27
CA THR A 102 13.21 -27.27 9.60
C THR A 102 12.99 -26.14 10.61
N GLU A 103 13.84 -25.13 10.59
CA GLU A 103 13.80 -23.95 11.45
C GLU A 103 12.55 -23.09 11.22
N TRP A 104 12.15 -22.93 9.96
CA TRP A 104 10.92 -22.22 9.63
C TRP A 104 9.69 -23.03 10.02
N LYS A 105 9.72 -24.36 9.77
CA LYS A 105 8.63 -25.27 10.12
C LYS A 105 8.40 -25.34 11.63
N SER A 106 9.46 -25.35 12.43
CA SER A 106 9.33 -25.33 13.90
C SER A 106 8.67 -24.04 14.36
N VAL A 107 8.99 -22.88 13.78
CA VAL A 107 8.27 -21.64 14.13
C VAL A 107 6.78 -21.76 13.79
N MET A 108 6.43 -22.25 12.60
CA MET A 108 5.01 -22.44 12.22
C MET A 108 4.27 -23.37 13.16
N ILE A 109 4.86 -24.53 13.48
CA ILE A 109 4.21 -25.59 14.26
C ILE A 109 4.26 -25.29 15.76
N ASP A 110 5.43 -24.98 16.30
CA ASP A 110 5.68 -24.90 17.74
C ASP A 110 5.31 -23.55 18.32
N VAL A 111 5.48 -22.46 17.55
CA VAL A 111 5.14 -21.10 17.99
C VAL A 111 3.72 -20.74 17.57
N PHE A 112 3.40 -20.87 16.28
CA PHE A 112 2.12 -20.38 15.76
C PHE A 112 1.00 -21.42 15.78
N LYS A 113 1.32 -22.69 16.04
CA LYS A 113 0.36 -23.80 16.04
C LYS A 113 -0.38 -23.94 14.70
N LEU A 114 0.36 -23.72 13.60
CA LEU A 114 -0.14 -23.77 12.23
C LEU A 114 0.58 -24.84 11.42
N ALA A 115 -0.13 -25.39 10.43
CA ALA A 115 0.48 -26.24 9.43
C ALA A 115 1.52 -25.42 8.63
N PRO A 116 2.72 -25.97 8.36
CA PRO A 116 3.78 -25.27 7.64
C PRO A 116 3.54 -25.29 6.12
N ASP A 117 2.37 -24.85 5.69
CA ASP A 117 2.00 -24.81 4.29
C ASP A 117 2.78 -23.71 3.55
N ARG A 118 3.38 -24.11 2.42
CA ARG A 118 4.19 -23.19 1.60
C ARG A 118 3.35 -22.40 0.59
N CYS A 119 2.18 -22.93 0.26
CA CYS A 119 1.29 -22.40 -0.76
C CYS A 119 -0.06 -22.11 -0.13
N HIS A 120 -0.50 -20.86 -0.22
CA HIS A 120 -1.81 -20.44 0.24
C HIS A 120 -2.71 -20.25 -0.99
N SER A 121 -3.91 -20.81 -0.93
CA SER A 121 -4.90 -20.67 -2.01
C SER A 121 -5.81 -19.50 -1.71
N MET A 122 -5.62 -18.40 -2.43
CA MET A 122 -6.52 -17.24 -2.41
C MET A 122 -7.01 -16.95 -3.82
N ASP A 123 -8.21 -16.38 -3.94
CA ASP A 123 -8.56 -15.75 -5.21
C ASP A 123 -7.65 -14.54 -5.42
N THR A 124 -6.87 -14.59 -6.50
CA THR A 124 -5.95 -13.52 -6.91
C THR A 124 -6.36 -12.83 -8.19
N SER A 125 -7.58 -13.10 -8.67
CA SER A 125 -8.11 -12.62 -9.94
C SER A 125 -8.09 -11.09 -10.05
N SER A 126 -8.42 -10.37 -8.97
CA SER A 126 -8.39 -8.91 -8.82
C SER A 126 -6.98 -8.31 -8.86
N ALA A 127 -6.01 -8.95 -8.19
CA ALA A 127 -4.66 -8.45 -8.01
C ALA A 127 -3.74 -8.81 -9.20
N ALA A 128 -4.12 -9.82 -9.98
CA ALA A 128 -3.42 -10.25 -11.20
C ALA A 128 -3.60 -9.33 -12.42
N LYS A 129 -4.37 -8.24 -12.30
CA LYS A 129 -4.88 -7.43 -13.41
C LYS A 129 -3.89 -6.39 -13.95
N ARG A 130 -2.80 -6.85 -14.55
CA ARG A 130 -2.12 -6.09 -15.62
C ARG A 130 -1.97 -7.01 -16.81
N HIS A 131 -2.93 -6.94 -17.72
CA HIS A 131 -2.93 -7.75 -18.92
C HIS A 131 -2.39 -6.91 -20.07
N PHE A 132 -1.14 -7.18 -20.44
CA PHE A 132 -0.63 -6.72 -21.72
C PHE A 132 -1.27 -7.62 -22.77
N ILE A 133 -2.20 -7.11 -23.55
CA ILE A 133 -2.89 -7.87 -24.57
C ILE A 133 -2.01 -7.94 -25.81
N TYR A 134 -1.69 -9.17 -26.18
CA TYR A 134 -1.05 -9.51 -27.44
C TYR A 134 -2.07 -10.20 -28.35
N THR A 135 -1.86 -10.12 -29.65
CA THR A 135 -2.73 -10.78 -30.63
C THR A 135 -1.90 -11.57 -31.63
N CYS A 136 -2.39 -12.77 -31.96
CA CYS A 136 -2.20 -13.36 -33.28
C CYS A 136 -3.46 -13.01 -34.06
N GLY A 137 -3.44 -12.99 -35.40
CA GLY A 137 -4.67 -12.90 -36.21
C GLY A 137 -5.69 -14.05 -36.01
N CYS A 138 -5.54 -14.84 -34.95
CA CYS A 138 -6.37 -15.96 -34.55
C CYS A 138 -7.09 -15.78 -33.20
N ARG A 139 -6.55 -14.98 -32.27
CA ARG A 139 -7.11 -14.68 -30.93
C ARG A 139 -6.23 -13.69 -30.17
N GLU A 140 -6.77 -13.18 -29.08
CA GLU A 140 -6.02 -12.39 -28.10
C GLU A 140 -5.36 -13.27 -27.02
N HIS A 141 -4.29 -12.75 -26.44
CA HIS A 141 -3.45 -13.40 -25.45
C HIS A 141 -3.06 -12.40 -24.37
N ALA A 142 -3.46 -12.67 -23.13
CA ALA A 142 -3.04 -11.86 -22.00
C ALA A 142 -1.61 -12.24 -21.55
N PHE A 143 -0.70 -11.28 -21.57
CA PHE A 143 0.66 -11.42 -21.05
C PHE A 143 0.76 -10.77 -19.67
N THR A 144 1.51 -11.42 -18.78
CA THR A 144 1.93 -10.80 -17.51
C THR A 144 2.96 -9.72 -17.77
N LYS A 145 3.17 -8.81 -16.82
CA LYS A 145 4.24 -7.79 -16.87
C LYS A 145 5.60 -8.40 -17.15
N THR A 146 5.92 -9.54 -16.55
CA THR A 146 7.19 -10.24 -16.81
C THR A 146 7.32 -10.68 -18.26
N LYS A 147 6.25 -11.25 -18.84
CA LYS A 147 6.25 -11.71 -20.23
C LYS A 147 6.33 -10.53 -21.21
N HIS A 148 5.60 -9.46 -20.93
CA HIS A 148 5.70 -8.19 -21.66
C HIS A 148 7.12 -7.59 -21.61
N ASN A 149 7.73 -7.50 -20.42
CA ASN A 149 9.11 -7.02 -20.27
C ASN A 149 10.13 -7.88 -21.02
N LYS A 150 9.90 -9.20 -21.14
CA LYS A 150 10.73 -10.05 -22.00
C LYS A 150 10.57 -9.66 -23.47
N VAL A 151 9.36 -9.40 -23.95
CA VAL A 151 9.16 -8.91 -25.33
C VAL A 151 9.89 -7.59 -25.56
N LEU A 152 9.83 -6.64 -24.62
CA LEU A 152 10.57 -5.38 -24.71
C LEU A 152 12.10 -5.57 -24.75
N ARG A 153 12.60 -6.70 -24.24
CA ARG A 153 14.02 -7.10 -24.32
C ARG A 153 14.35 -7.92 -25.58
N GLY A 154 13.45 -7.97 -26.56
CA GLY A 154 13.65 -8.64 -27.84
C GLY A 154 13.19 -10.11 -27.90
N TYR A 155 12.56 -10.64 -26.84
CA TYR A 155 12.06 -12.02 -26.88
C TYR A 155 10.77 -12.12 -27.70
N GLY A 156 10.74 -13.01 -28.69
CA GLY A 156 9.53 -13.32 -29.46
C GLY A 156 8.70 -14.44 -28.83
N TYR A 157 7.38 -14.31 -28.86
CA TYR A 157 6.46 -15.42 -28.55
C TYR A 157 5.60 -15.73 -29.78
N ARG A 158 5.27 -17.01 -29.96
CA ARG A 158 4.37 -17.49 -31.01
C ARG A 158 3.11 -18.08 -30.39
N CYS A 159 1.99 -17.93 -31.10
CA CYS A 159 0.74 -18.55 -30.69
C CYS A 159 0.84 -20.08 -30.85
N ARG A 160 0.39 -20.84 -29.84
CA ARG A 160 0.38 -22.31 -29.90
C ARG A 160 -0.63 -22.86 -30.92
N ALA A 161 -1.66 -22.09 -31.29
CA ALA A 161 -2.70 -22.54 -32.19
C ALA A 161 -2.40 -22.28 -33.68
N CYS A 162 -1.81 -21.12 -34.00
CA CYS A 162 -1.56 -20.73 -35.40
C CYS A 162 -0.09 -20.49 -35.74
N SER A 163 0.82 -20.65 -34.77
CA SER A 163 2.27 -20.45 -34.92
C SER A 163 2.74 -19.05 -35.35
N LYS A 164 1.80 -18.10 -35.53
CA LYS A 164 2.10 -16.70 -35.85
C LYS A 164 2.71 -15.96 -34.66
N PRO A 165 3.57 -14.96 -34.90
CA PRO A 165 4.13 -14.12 -33.84
C PRO A 165 3.03 -13.36 -33.11
N LEU A 166 3.22 -13.19 -31.81
CA LEU A 166 2.33 -12.43 -30.94
C LEU A 166 2.77 -10.97 -30.92
N VAL A 167 1.89 -10.09 -31.39
CA VAL A 167 2.14 -8.64 -31.50
C VAL A 167 1.39 -7.92 -30.39
N PHE A 168 2.04 -6.95 -29.75
CA PHE A 168 1.41 -6.14 -28.71
C PHE A 168 0.25 -5.34 -29.30
N LYS A 169 -0.93 -5.41 -28.64
CA LYS A 169 -2.15 -4.71 -29.06
C LYS A 169 -2.44 -3.53 -28.14
N LYS A 170 -2.54 -3.78 -26.83
CA LYS A 170 -2.87 -2.77 -25.82
C LYS A 170 -2.43 -3.24 -24.45
N GLU A 171 -2.16 -2.30 -23.55
CA GLU A 171 -2.19 -2.59 -22.12
C GLU A 171 -3.64 -2.44 -21.69
N GLU A 172 -4.26 -3.54 -21.25
CA GLU A 172 -5.44 -3.44 -20.44
C GLU A 172 -4.99 -3.06 -19.03
N THR A 173 -4.98 -1.76 -18.80
CA THR A 173 -5.34 -1.27 -17.49
C THR A 173 -6.73 -1.86 -17.24
N PRO A 174 -6.96 -2.63 -16.16
CA PRO A 174 -8.32 -2.98 -15.82
C PRO A 174 -9.13 -1.69 -15.88
N ALA A 175 -10.27 -1.71 -16.58
CA ALA A 175 -11.22 -0.62 -16.49
C ALA A 175 -11.34 -0.33 -15.00
N ASP A 176 -10.88 0.86 -14.59
CA ASP A 176 -10.86 1.25 -13.19
C ASP A 176 -12.31 1.17 -12.74
N ALA A 177 -12.67 0.05 -12.10
CA ALA A 177 -13.69 0.06 -11.07
C ALA A 177 -13.07 0.92 -9.97
N ASN A 178 -13.22 2.22 -10.19
CA ASN A 178 -12.76 3.34 -9.41
C ASN A 178 -13.60 3.34 -8.13
N VAL A 179 -13.44 2.32 -7.29
CA VAL A 179 -14.21 2.16 -6.04
C VAL A 179 -13.82 3.25 -5.04
N ASN A 180 -12.60 3.80 -5.17
CA ASN A 180 -12.04 4.78 -4.24
C ASN A 180 -11.65 6.09 -4.94
N VAL A 181 -12.54 6.66 -5.75
CA VAL A 181 -12.34 8.01 -6.29
C VAL A 181 -12.61 9.04 -5.21
N ILE A 182 -11.73 10.01 -5.07
CA ILE A 182 -11.96 11.24 -4.32
C ILE A 182 -12.24 12.34 -5.34
N PRO A 183 -13.52 12.70 -5.58
CA PRO A 183 -13.86 13.77 -6.52
C PRO A 183 -13.16 15.09 -6.18
N LYS A 184 -13.05 15.41 -4.89
CA LYS A 184 -12.37 16.61 -4.40
C LYS A 184 -11.84 16.39 -2.98
N LEU A 185 -10.53 16.49 -2.84
CA LEU A 185 -9.78 16.40 -1.59
C LEU A 185 -9.48 17.80 -1.07
N PHE A 186 -9.81 18.06 0.20
CA PHE A 186 -9.35 19.22 0.93
C PHE A 186 -8.14 18.88 1.81
N VAL A 187 -7.11 19.73 1.82
CA VAL A 187 -5.94 19.58 2.70
C VAL A 187 -5.73 20.87 3.47
N SER A 188 -5.48 20.75 4.78
CA SER A 188 -5.13 21.89 5.62
C SER A 188 -3.96 21.58 6.55
N THR A 189 -2.91 22.38 6.46
CA THR A 189 -1.80 22.46 7.42
C THR A 189 -1.84 23.74 8.25
N ALA A 190 -3.02 24.36 8.37
CA ALA A 190 -3.21 25.70 8.92
C ALA A 190 -2.42 26.75 8.11
N ASP A 191 -1.64 27.57 8.81
CA ASP A 191 -0.70 28.58 8.30
C ASP A 191 0.69 27.99 7.98
N MET A 192 0.96 26.74 8.36
CA MET A 192 2.25 26.12 8.14
C MET A 192 2.46 25.74 6.66
N PRO A 193 3.66 25.99 6.11
CA PRO A 193 4.00 25.50 4.78
C PRO A 193 3.92 23.98 4.73
N LEU A 194 3.44 23.45 3.61
CA LEU A 194 3.48 22.01 3.38
C LEU A 194 4.94 21.50 3.45
N SER A 195 5.20 20.38 4.10
CA SER A 195 6.53 19.76 4.19
C SER A 195 6.57 18.48 3.35
N GLU A 196 7.77 17.98 3.03
CA GLU A 196 7.90 16.66 2.37
C GLU A 196 7.28 15.54 3.22
N THR A 197 7.37 15.65 4.54
CA THR A 197 6.75 14.71 5.48
C THR A 197 5.23 14.73 5.34
N HIS A 198 4.62 15.92 5.27
CA HIS A 198 3.17 16.05 5.04
C HIS A 198 2.77 15.41 3.71
N ILE A 199 3.52 15.65 2.63
CA ILE A 199 3.23 15.06 1.32
C ILE A 199 3.25 13.53 1.39
N ARG A 200 4.28 12.94 2.01
CA ARG A 200 4.38 11.49 2.17
C ARG A 200 3.25 10.91 3.03
N GLN A 201 2.89 11.59 4.12
CA GLN A 201 1.78 11.17 4.99
C GLN A 201 0.45 11.21 4.24
N ILE A 202 0.16 12.28 3.49
CA ILE A 202 -1.05 12.39 2.67
C ILE A 202 -1.06 11.26 1.64
N GLN A 203 0.01 11.07 0.87
CA GLN A 203 0.10 9.98 -0.11
C GLN A 203 -0.13 8.60 0.51
N ALA A 204 0.41 8.35 1.71
CA ALA A 204 0.20 7.08 2.40
C ALA A 204 -1.26 6.88 2.84
N MET A 205 -1.94 7.93 3.31
CA MET A 205 -3.33 7.85 3.76
C MET A 205 -4.32 7.56 2.64
N ILE A 206 -4.03 8.02 1.43
CA ILE A 206 -4.91 7.89 0.25
C ILE A 206 -4.23 7.13 -0.90
N ILE A 207 -3.32 6.21 -0.60
CA ILE A 207 -2.51 5.46 -1.57
C ILE A 207 -3.33 4.62 -2.57
N ASP A 208 -4.58 4.33 -2.21
CA ASP A 208 -5.56 3.57 -3.00
C ASP A 208 -6.58 4.45 -3.73
N HIS A 209 -6.52 5.77 -3.54
CA HIS A 209 -7.53 6.66 -4.07
C HIS A 209 -7.02 7.40 -5.29
N THR A 210 -7.91 7.56 -6.27
CA THR A 210 -7.70 8.48 -7.38
C THR A 210 -8.31 9.82 -7.01
N VAL A 211 -7.48 10.85 -6.87
CA VAL A 211 -7.93 12.22 -6.57
C VAL A 211 -8.18 12.96 -7.88
N LEU A 212 -9.40 13.48 -8.08
CA LEU A 212 -9.72 14.26 -9.29
C LEU A 212 -9.42 15.75 -9.13
N ALA A 213 -9.62 16.29 -7.93
CA ALA A 213 -9.33 17.68 -7.62
C ALA A 213 -8.74 17.84 -6.20
N LEU A 214 -7.80 18.76 -6.06
CA LEU A 214 -7.13 19.08 -4.79
C LEU A 214 -7.38 20.55 -4.46
N VAL A 215 -7.93 20.81 -3.27
CA VAL A 215 -8.15 22.16 -2.75
C VAL A 215 -7.41 22.33 -1.43
N ALA A 216 -6.52 23.32 -1.35
CA ALA A 216 -5.83 23.68 -0.12
C ALA A 216 -6.60 24.71 0.70
N ASP A 217 -6.36 24.68 2.01
CA ASP A 217 -6.78 25.72 2.94
C ASP A 217 -6.27 27.11 2.52
N PRO A 218 -7.08 28.18 2.63
CA PRO A 218 -6.69 29.55 2.30
C PRO A 218 -5.43 30.03 3.04
N LEU A 219 -5.20 29.55 4.27
CA LEU A 219 -4.07 29.97 5.08
C LEU A 219 -2.76 29.27 4.72
N MET A 220 -2.79 28.23 3.89
CA MET A 220 -1.58 27.52 3.50
C MET A 220 -0.67 28.40 2.65
N THR A 221 0.62 28.37 2.96
CA THR A 221 1.65 29.14 2.26
C THR A 221 2.37 28.27 1.22
N SER A 222 2.70 28.86 0.06
CA SER A 222 3.42 28.26 -1.09
C SER A 222 2.60 27.39 -2.06
N ASP A 223 2.20 27.99 -3.19
CA ASP A 223 1.58 27.25 -4.31
C ASP A 223 2.53 26.24 -4.97
N ALA A 224 3.84 26.50 -4.95
CA ALA A 224 4.83 25.58 -5.49
C ALA A 224 4.79 24.19 -4.78
N LYS A 225 4.61 24.20 -3.45
CA LYS A 225 4.49 22.97 -2.66
C LYS A 225 3.13 22.32 -2.82
N LEU A 226 2.06 23.12 -2.97
CA LEU A 226 0.74 22.61 -3.29
C LEU A 226 0.72 21.89 -4.66
N GLN A 227 1.38 22.46 -5.66
CA GLN A 227 1.57 21.82 -6.97
C GLN A 227 2.44 20.56 -6.86
N LYS A 228 3.44 20.55 -5.97
CA LYS A 228 4.22 19.33 -5.69
C LYS A 228 3.34 18.21 -5.11
N LEU A 229 2.45 18.53 -4.17
CA LEU A 229 1.45 17.57 -3.66
C LEU A 229 0.52 17.09 -4.77
N GLY A 230 0.03 18.00 -5.62
CA GLY A 230 -0.78 17.65 -6.79
C GLY A 230 -0.09 16.61 -7.69
N ARG A 231 1.18 16.86 -8.06
CA ARG A 231 2.00 15.91 -8.82
C ARG A 231 2.19 14.57 -8.09
N ALA A 232 2.43 14.60 -6.79
CA ALA A 232 2.60 13.42 -5.96
C ALA A 232 1.33 12.55 -5.91
N LEU A 233 0.16 13.18 -6.00
CA LEU A 233 -1.16 12.53 -6.08
C LEU A 233 -1.66 12.29 -7.51
N LYS A 234 -0.86 12.64 -8.53
CA LYS A 234 -1.21 12.57 -9.95
C LYS A 234 -2.46 13.39 -10.34
N VAL A 235 -2.72 14.48 -9.62
CA VAL A 235 -3.77 15.46 -9.95
C VAL A 235 -3.23 16.42 -11.00
N SER A 236 -4.04 16.75 -12.01
CA SER A 236 -3.65 17.73 -13.04
C SER A 236 -3.45 19.11 -12.42
N ALA A 237 -2.48 19.89 -12.91
CA ALA A 237 -2.17 21.21 -12.34
C ALA A 237 -3.38 22.17 -12.35
N ALA A 238 -4.26 22.04 -13.35
CA ALA A 238 -5.51 22.82 -13.46
C ALA A 238 -6.56 22.46 -12.40
N ALA A 239 -6.51 21.24 -11.87
CA ALA A 239 -7.41 20.77 -10.81
C ALA A 239 -6.83 20.92 -9.39
N VAL A 240 -5.70 21.63 -9.26
CA VAL A 240 -5.06 21.98 -8.00
C VAL A 240 -5.27 23.46 -7.73
N ALA A 241 -6.00 23.78 -6.66
CA ALA A 241 -6.32 25.17 -6.31
C ALA A 241 -6.18 25.42 -4.81
N ARG A 242 -6.00 26.69 -4.45
CA ARG A 242 -6.18 27.16 -3.07
C ARG A 242 -7.58 27.77 -2.94
N HIS A 243 -8.29 27.44 -1.87
CA HIS A 243 -9.56 28.11 -1.59
C HIS A 243 -9.29 29.58 -1.25
N GLN A 244 -10.05 30.51 -1.83
CA GLN A 244 -9.71 31.94 -1.79
C GLN A 244 -10.17 32.63 -0.50
N ASN A 245 -11.28 32.19 0.09
CA ASN A 245 -11.92 32.93 1.17
C ASN A 245 -11.71 32.23 2.54
N PRO A 246 -10.93 32.82 3.46
CA PRO A 246 -10.64 32.24 4.78
C PRO A 246 -11.85 32.12 5.71
N ALA A 247 -12.94 32.84 5.44
CA ALA A 247 -14.18 32.77 6.21
C ALA A 247 -15.13 31.65 5.75
N THR A 248 -14.82 30.95 4.65
CA THR A 248 -15.70 29.92 4.08
C THR A 248 -14.96 28.62 3.83
N LEU A 249 -15.70 27.53 3.65
CA LEU A 249 -15.16 26.23 3.26
C LEU A 249 -15.60 25.88 1.83
N PRO A 250 -14.69 25.33 1.00
CA PRO A 250 -14.99 24.99 -0.38
C PRO A 250 -16.13 23.97 -0.49
N GLY A 251 -17.00 24.16 -1.49
CA GLY A 251 -18.09 23.25 -1.80
C GLY A 251 -17.65 21.99 -2.57
N GLY A 252 -18.44 20.93 -2.47
CA GLY A 252 -18.22 19.67 -3.20
C GLY A 252 -16.99 18.88 -2.75
N VAL A 253 -16.42 19.19 -1.58
CA VAL A 253 -15.37 18.38 -0.94
C VAL A 253 -15.99 17.09 -0.44
N THR A 254 -15.36 15.96 -0.71
CA THR A 254 -15.81 14.63 -0.23
C THR A 254 -14.90 14.07 0.84
N HIS A 255 -13.62 14.45 0.82
CA HIS A 255 -12.61 14.04 1.77
C HIS A 255 -11.80 15.24 2.25
N ALA A 256 -11.46 15.29 3.53
CA ALA A 256 -10.61 16.33 4.10
C ALA A 256 -9.50 15.72 4.96
N ILE A 257 -8.25 16.12 4.74
CA ILE A 257 -7.11 15.79 5.60
C ILE A 257 -6.68 17.06 6.31
N ILE A 258 -6.77 17.04 7.64
CA ILE A 258 -6.57 18.22 8.48
C ILE A 258 -5.47 17.92 9.50
N PHE A 259 -4.36 18.65 9.39
CA PHE A 259 -3.25 18.59 10.35
C PHE A 259 -3.53 19.53 11.51
N GLY A 260 -3.53 18.99 12.72
CA GLY A 260 -3.91 19.65 13.97
C GLY A 260 -2.74 20.17 14.79
N ASP A 261 -1.59 20.43 14.15
CA ASP A 261 -0.31 20.69 14.83
C ASP A 261 -0.16 22.15 15.24
N CYS A 262 -0.89 23.02 14.55
CA CYS A 262 -0.95 24.45 14.79
C CYS A 262 -2.40 24.91 14.61
N GLN A 263 -2.75 26.06 15.18
CA GLN A 263 -4.11 26.63 15.10
C GLN A 263 -5.19 25.61 15.52
N ILE A 264 -4.96 24.92 16.64
CA ILE A 264 -5.71 23.72 17.07
C ILE A 264 -7.22 23.98 17.08
N GLU A 265 -7.67 25.07 17.70
CA GLU A 265 -9.10 25.41 17.77
C GLU A 265 -9.71 25.66 16.39
N ARG A 266 -8.99 26.37 15.52
CA ARG A 266 -9.43 26.59 14.13
C ARG A 266 -9.55 25.26 13.40
N GLN A 267 -8.54 24.39 13.50
CA GLN A 267 -8.55 23.10 12.81
C GLN A 267 -9.65 22.19 13.32
N GLN A 268 -9.94 22.22 14.61
CA GLN A 268 -11.10 21.53 15.18
C GLN A 268 -12.42 22.06 14.61
N ARG A 269 -12.58 23.39 14.48
CA ARG A 269 -13.76 24.01 13.86
C ARG A 269 -13.90 23.62 12.38
N VAL A 270 -12.83 23.71 11.60
CA VAL A 270 -12.80 23.33 10.18
C VAL A 270 -13.20 21.85 10.01
N ALA A 271 -12.62 20.97 10.82
CA ALA A 271 -12.93 19.56 10.79
C ALA A 271 -14.40 19.28 11.16
N LYS A 272 -14.91 19.91 12.22
CA LYS A 272 -16.31 19.78 12.64
C LYS A 272 -17.27 20.24 11.55
N ALA A 273 -16.97 21.37 10.90
CA ALA A 273 -17.79 21.91 9.81
C ALA A 273 -17.81 20.98 8.58
N PHE A 274 -16.69 20.34 8.22
CA PHE A 274 -16.69 19.33 7.16
C PHE A 274 -17.43 18.05 7.55
N GLN A 275 -17.27 17.58 8.79
CA GLN A 275 -18.02 16.42 9.31
C GLN A 275 -19.53 16.65 9.26
N GLN A 276 -19.99 17.86 9.62
CA GLN A 276 -21.40 18.25 9.52
C GLN A 276 -21.94 18.26 8.08
N ARG A 277 -21.05 18.41 7.08
CA ARG A 277 -21.38 18.32 5.65
C ARG A 277 -21.28 16.90 5.07
N GLY A 278 -21.08 15.88 5.92
CA GLY A 278 -20.92 14.48 5.48
C GLY A 278 -19.57 14.18 4.82
N VAL A 279 -18.58 15.05 4.96
CA VAL A 279 -17.23 14.84 4.42
C VAL A 279 -16.47 13.83 5.27
N ILE A 280 -15.73 12.92 4.62
CA ILE A 280 -14.84 11.99 5.30
C ILE A 280 -13.60 12.76 5.77
N VAL A 281 -13.54 13.06 7.07
CA VAL A 281 -12.45 13.86 7.66
C VAL A 281 -11.43 12.98 8.36
N ARG A 282 -10.17 13.10 7.95
CA ARG A 282 -9.01 12.53 8.65
C ARG A 282 -8.27 13.65 9.38
N LYS A 283 -8.29 13.60 10.71
CA LYS A 283 -7.49 14.48 11.58
C LYS A 283 -6.12 13.86 11.79
N VAL A 284 -5.07 14.59 11.50
CA VAL A 284 -3.67 14.18 11.68
C VAL A 284 -3.11 14.98 12.86
N ARG A 285 -2.54 14.30 13.85
CA ARG A 285 -1.74 14.94 14.90
C ARG A 285 -0.28 14.66 14.61
N ALA A 286 0.59 15.66 14.72
CA ALA A 286 2.03 15.49 14.80
C ALA A 286 2.32 14.83 16.13
N GLY A 287 2.67 13.55 16.05
CA GLY A 287 3.04 12.75 17.20
C GLY A 287 3.90 11.57 16.76
N VAL A 288 5.21 11.84 16.79
CA VAL A 288 6.36 10.92 16.79
C VAL A 288 6.66 10.16 15.49
N ALA A 289 7.92 10.27 15.07
CA ALA A 289 8.54 9.54 13.98
C ALA A 289 8.45 8.01 14.15
#